data_AF-A0A8I3AE70-F1
#
_entry.id   AF-A0A8I3AE70-F1
#
_cell.length_a   1.000
_cell.length_b   1.000
_cell.length_c   1.000
_cell.angle_alpha   90.00
_cell.angle_beta   90.00
_cell.angle_gamma   90.00
#
_symmetry.space_group_name_H-M   'P 1'
#
loop_
_entity.id
_entity.type
_entity.pdbx_description
1 polymer ?
#
loop_
_entity_poly.entity_id
_entity_poly.type
_entity_poly.pdbx_seq_one_letter_code
_entity_poly.pdbx_strand_id
1 'polypeptide(L)'
;MATGILSDVEITTYPCLSYPTLTDFLRDLDANQPGYNWQQWFLGPLRRSGVRTLDDMWIASPASLRVFYGLPPILVMDFYTHVVAAIEMLHSAHCLEHGIICDTCRTRIMR
;
A
#
# COMPACT_ATOMS: atom_id res chain seq x y z
N MET A 1 11.39 16.36 20.79
CA MET A 1 10.00 15.90 20.58
C MET A 1 10.06 14.74 19.60
N ALA A 2 9.69 13.54 20.03
CA ALA A 2 9.96 12.30 19.28
C ALA A 2 9.10 12.21 18.00
N THR A 3 9.71 12.52 16.87
CA THR A 3 9.20 12.33 15.51
C THR A 3 9.41 10.91 14.96
N GLY A 4 9.82 9.95 15.81
CA GLY A 4 10.43 8.68 15.36
C GLY A 4 9.52 7.44 15.32
N ILE A 5 8.20 7.55 15.12
CA ILE A 5 7.31 6.36 15.08
C ILE A 5 6.89 5.99 13.64
N LEU A 6 6.91 6.95 12.72
CA LEU A 6 6.56 6.70 11.33
C LEU A 6 7.84 6.75 10.49
N SER A 7 8.31 5.58 10.07
CA SER A 7 9.36 5.51 9.05
C SER A 7 8.77 5.97 7.72
N ASP A 8 9.58 6.65 6.91
CA ASP A 8 9.23 6.84 5.50
C ASP A 8 9.13 5.46 4.85
N VAL A 9 7.94 5.11 4.40
CA VAL A 9 7.70 3.85 3.67
C VAL A 9 7.84 4.17 2.19
N GLU A 10 8.91 3.68 1.59
CA GLU A 10 9.11 3.76 0.14
C GLU A 10 8.19 2.74 -0.55
N ILE A 11 7.24 3.24 -1.34
CA ILE A 11 6.37 2.39 -2.16
C ILE A 11 6.99 2.26 -3.55
N THR A 12 7.33 1.03 -3.92
CA THR A 12 7.82 0.69 -5.26
C THR A 12 6.67 0.20 -6.13
N THR A 13 6.45 0.84 -7.28
CA THR A 13 5.43 0.46 -8.27
C THR A 13 6.08 -0.03 -9.56
N TYR A 14 5.32 -0.78 -10.35
CA TYR A 14 5.76 -1.49 -11.55
C TYR A 14 4.85 -1.10 -12.72
N PRO A 15 5.36 -0.43 -13.77
CA PRO A 15 4.55 0.05 -14.89
C PRO A 15 3.81 -1.05 -15.68
N CYS A 16 4.24 -2.30 -15.56
CA CYS A 16 3.62 -3.45 -16.22
C CYS A 16 2.38 -3.98 -15.50
N LEU A 17 2.05 -3.49 -14.30
CA LEU A 17 0.94 -4.00 -13.50
C LEU A 17 -0.30 -3.12 -13.64
N SER A 18 -1.46 -3.77 -13.67
CA SER A 18 -2.73 -3.13 -13.42
C SER A 18 -3.03 -3.18 -11.94
N TYR A 19 -3.18 -2.01 -11.32
CA TYR A 19 -3.44 -1.90 -9.89
C TYR A 19 -4.93 -1.86 -9.58
N PRO A 20 -5.38 -2.47 -8.46
CA PRO A 20 -6.77 -2.36 -8.02
C PRO A 20 -7.09 -0.91 -7.65
N THR A 21 -8.37 -0.55 -7.76
CA THR A 21 -8.84 0.72 -7.22
C THR A 21 -8.69 0.71 -5.70
N LEU A 22 -8.49 1.89 -5.11
CA LEU A 22 -8.41 2.04 -3.66
C LEU A 22 -9.65 1.47 -2.96
N THR A 23 -10.84 1.67 -3.54
CA THR A 23 -12.09 1.14 -3.00
C THR A 23 -12.12 -0.38 -3.00
N ASP A 24 -11.70 -1.01 -4.11
CA ASP A 24 -11.68 -2.47 -4.21
C ASP A 24 -10.66 -3.07 -3.24
N PHE A 25 -9.44 -2.49 -3.19
CA PHE A 25 -8.42 -2.91 -2.24
C PHE A 25 -8.88 -2.84 -0.78
N LEU A 26 -9.48 -1.71 -0.38
CA LEU A 26 -9.97 -1.55 0.99
C LEU A 26 -11.15 -2.48 1.30
N ARG A 27 -12.02 -2.75 0.32
CA ARG A 27 -13.11 -3.72 0.47
C ARG A 27 -12.57 -5.12 0.73
N ASP A 28 -11.56 -5.52 -0.03
CA ASP A 28 -10.94 -6.83 0.10
C ASP A 28 -10.19 -6.95 1.44
N LEU A 29 -9.54 -5.88 1.88
CA LEU A 29 -8.93 -5.79 3.21
C LEU A 29 -9.95 -5.97 4.34
N ASP A 30 -11.10 -5.30 4.26
CA ASP A 30 -12.18 -5.44 5.24
C ASP A 30 -12.77 -6.84 5.28
N ALA A 31 -12.89 -7.49 4.11
CA ALA A 31 -13.35 -8.87 4.03
C ALA A 31 -12.35 -9.86 4.66
N ASN A 32 -11.05 -9.63 4.48
CA ASN A 32 -10.00 -10.50 4.99
C ASN A 32 -9.64 -10.24 6.47
N GLN A 33 -9.89 -9.03 6.97
CA GLN A 33 -9.60 -8.62 8.34
C GLN A 33 -10.81 -7.91 8.96
N PRO A 34 -11.89 -8.67 9.21
CA PRO A 34 -13.09 -8.10 9.80
C PRO A 34 -12.79 -7.48 11.17
N GLY A 35 -13.27 -6.26 11.39
CA GLY A 35 -13.15 -5.53 12.66
C GLY A 35 -12.19 -4.34 12.62
N TYR A 36 -11.29 -4.26 11.64
CA TYR A 36 -10.43 -3.08 11.46
C TYR A 36 -11.14 -1.91 10.75
N ASN A 37 -12.16 -2.20 9.92
CA ASN A 37 -12.94 -1.20 9.16
C ASN A 37 -12.03 -0.25 8.35
N TRP A 38 -11.09 -0.82 7.60
CA TRP A 38 -10.10 -0.13 6.77
C TRP A 38 -10.74 0.91 5.85
N GLN A 39 -11.88 0.60 5.22
CA GLN A 39 -12.59 1.59 4.41
C GLN A 39 -12.97 2.83 5.19
N GLN A 40 -13.48 2.67 6.42
CA GLN A 40 -13.93 3.78 7.25
C GLN A 40 -12.76 4.70 7.63
N TRP A 41 -11.60 4.12 7.94
CA TRP A 41 -10.41 4.87 8.34
C TRP A 41 -9.69 5.53 7.17
N PHE A 42 -9.54 4.84 6.04
CA PHE A 42 -8.58 5.23 5.00
C PHE A 42 -9.20 5.75 3.71
N LEU A 43 -10.44 5.38 3.36
CA LEU A 43 -11.01 5.76 2.06
C LEU A 43 -11.13 7.28 1.89
N GLY A 44 -11.67 7.97 2.90
CA GLY A 44 -11.81 9.42 2.89
C GLY A 44 -10.47 10.17 2.88
N PRO A 45 -9.56 9.90 3.83
CA PRO A 45 -8.23 10.48 3.85
C PRO A 45 -7.43 10.30 2.55
N LEU A 46 -7.34 9.08 2.05
CA LEU A 46 -6.52 8.78 0.87
C LEU A 46 -7.11 9.40 -0.41
N ARG A 47 -8.43 9.37 -0.60
CA ARG A 47 -9.07 10.05 -1.73
C ARG A 47 -8.83 11.55 -1.73
N ARG A 48 -8.87 12.19 -0.57
CA ARG A 48 -8.58 13.64 -0.45
C ARG A 48 -7.12 13.97 -0.74
N SER A 49 -6.21 13.04 -0.47
CA SER A 49 -4.81 13.14 -0.87
C SER A 49 -4.57 12.83 -2.35
N GLY A 50 -5.59 12.42 -3.10
CA GLY A 50 -5.51 12.16 -4.54
C GLY A 50 -5.31 10.69 -4.93
N VAL A 51 -5.28 9.77 -3.96
CA VAL A 51 -5.11 8.33 -4.22
C VAL A 51 -6.39 7.73 -4.81
N ARG A 52 -6.29 7.14 -6.00
CA ARG A 52 -7.40 6.46 -6.70
C ARG A 52 -7.17 4.97 -6.84
N THR A 53 -5.92 4.59 -7.09
CA THR A 53 -5.46 3.21 -7.26
C THR A 53 -4.29 2.92 -6.33
N LEU A 54 -3.92 1.65 -6.19
CA LEU A 54 -2.86 1.26 -5.24
C LEU A 54 -1.47 1.78 -5.64
N ASP A 55 -1.23 2.03 -6.93
CA ASP A 55 0.00 2.70 -7.39
C ASP A 55 0.07 4.16 -6.96
N ASP A 56 -1.04 4.89 -6.85
CA ASP A 56 -1.05 6.28 -6.37
C ASP A 56 -0.60 6.42 -4.91
N MET A 57 -0.37 5.33 -4.18
CA MET A 57 0.02 5.36 -2.78
C MET A 57 1.36 6.08 -2.53
N TRP A 58 2.21 6.29 -3.55
CA TRP A 58 3.39 7.15 -3.43
C TRP A 58 3.05 8.62 -3.10
N ILE A 59 1.81 9.06 -3.36
CA ILE A 59 1.33 10.43 -3.08
C ILE A 59 1.10 10.64 -1.58
N ALA A 60 0.70 9.60 -0.85
CA ALA A 60 0.43 9.67 0.58
C ALA A 60 1.60 9.08 1.36
N SER A 61 2.23 9.88 2.23
CA SER A 61 3.20 9.36 3.19
C SER A 61 2.51 8.96 4.50
N PRO A 62 3.05 7.99 5.26
CA PRO A 62 2.54 7.67 6.60
C PRO A 62 2.45 8.90 7.51
N ALA A 63 3.47 9.77 7.45
CA ALA A 63 3.50 11.03 8.20
C ALA A 63 2.34 11.96 7.82
N SER A 64 2.02 12.08 6.53
CA SER A 64 0.90 12.91 6.07
C SER A 64 -0.44 12.44 6.63
N LEU A 65 -0.65 11.12 6.71
CA LEU A 65 -1.89 10.54 7.23
C LEU A 65 -2.08 10.79 8.72
N ARG A 66 -0.99 10.72 9.48
CA ARG A 66 -1.01 11.09 10.90
C ARG A 66 -1.25 12.58 11.09
N VAL A 67 -0.52 13.44 10.38
CA VAL A 67 -0.53 14.89 10.61
C VAL A 67 -1.84 15.52 10.14
N PHE A 68 -2.32 15.17 8.94
CA PHE A 68 -3.49 15.84 8.35
C PHE A 68 -4.82 15.19 8.71
N TYR A 69 -4.82 13.90 9.05
CA TYR A 69 -6.06 13.16 9.33
C TYR A 69 -6.10 12.56 10.75
N GLY A 70 -5.08 12.78 11.57
CA GLY A 70 -5.06 12.36 12.97
C GLY A 70 -5.07 10.86 13.17
N LEU A 71 -4.68 10.08 12.15
CA LEU A 71 -4.73 8.61 12.23
C LEU A 71 -3.68 8.08 13.22
N PRO A 72 -4.01 7.04 14.02
CA PRO A 72 -3.08 6.42 14.94
C PRO A 72 -1.84 5.88 14.20
N PRO A 73 -0.61 6.12 14.69
CA PRO A 73 0.59 5.68 14.00
C PRO A 73 0.63 4.17 13.72
N ILE A 74 0.19 3.34 14.68
CA ILE A 74 0.15 1.88 14.53
C ILE A 74 -0.80 1.49 13.40
N LEU A 75 -2.01 2.07 13.38
CA LEU A 75 -3.01 1.81 12.33
C LEU A 75 -2.49 2.21 10.94
N VAL A 76 -1.78 3.33 10.85
CA VAL A 76 -1.14 3.77 9.59
C VAL A 76 -0.05 2.79 9.17
N MET A 77 0.83 2.38 10.07
CA MET A 77 1.89 1.43 9.73
C MET A 77 1.32 0.08 9.28
N ASP A 78 0.34 -0.46 10.01
CA ASP A 78 -0.33 -1.72 9.64
C ASP A 78 -0.95 -1.61 8.24
N PHE A 79 -1.63 -0.51 7.95
CA PHE A 79 -2.16 -0.25 6.61
C PHE A 79 -1.07 -0.28 5.52
N TYR A 80 0.07 0.38 5.75
CA TYR A 80 1.16 0.40 4.76
C TYR A 80 1.79 -0.98 4.56
N THR A 81 1.85 -1.83 5.59
CA THR A 81 2.31 -3.21 5.40
C THR A 81 1.40 -3.99 4.44
N HIS A 82 0.08 -3.78 4.51
CA HIS A 82 -0.87 -4.37 3.58
C HIS A 82 -0.73 -3.83 2.15
N VAL A 83 -0.49 -2.53 2.00
CA VAL A 83 -0.23 -1.92 0.69
C VAL A 83 1.02 -2.53 0.04
N VAL A 84 2.13 -2.58 0.78
CA VAL A 84 3.40 -3.15 0.28
C VAL A 84 3.23 -4.62 -0.08
N ALA A 85 2.62 -5.42 0.80
CA ALA A 85 2.36 -6.84 0.54
C ALA A 85 1.49 -7.04 -0.71
N ALA A 86 0.43 -6.23 -0.88
CA ALA A 86 -0.44 -6.33 -2.04
C ALA A 86 0.29 -6.01 -3.36
N ILE A 87 1.13 -4.98 -3.37
CA ILE A 87 1.94 -4.63 -4.55
C ILE A 87 2.95 -5.74 -4.87
N GLU A 88 3.63 -6.30 -3.87
CA GLU A 88 4.56 -7.41 -4.05
C GLU A 88 3.87 -8.69 -4.56
N MET A 89 2.66 -8.98 -4.07
CA MET A 89 1.85 -10.10 -4.56
C MET A 89 1.40 -9.91 -6.01
N LEU A 90 0.92 -8.71 -6.38
CA LEU A 90 0.54 -8.40 -7.76
C LEU A 90 1.74 -8.58 -8.71
N HIS A 91 2.91 -8.08 -8.30
CA HIS A 91 4.13 -8.23 -9.09
C HIS A 91 4.53 -9.70 -9.26
N SER A 92 4.49 -10.48 -8.18
CA SER A 92 4.83 -11.90 -8.20
C SER A 92 3.87 -12.70 -9.07
N ALA A 93 2.56 -12.43 -8.98
CA ALA A 93 1.53 -13.09 -9.79
C ALA A 93 1.72 -12.81 -11.28
N HIS A 94 1.98 -11.54 -11.66
CA HIS A 94 2.23 -11.17 -13.05
C HIS A 94 3.47 -11.84 -13.63
N CYS A 95 4.57 -11.92 -12.84
CA CYS A 95 5.80 -12.60 -13.27
C CYS A 95 5.57 -14.10 -13.50
N LEU A 96 4.80 -14.75 -12.63
CA LEU A 96 4.44 -16.17 -12.77
C LEU A 96 3.58 -16.42 -14.00
N GLU A 97 2.56 -15.60 -14.24
CA GLU A 97 1.61 -15.76 -15.36
C GLU A 97 2.30 -15.62 -16.72
N HIS A 98 3.24 -14.69 -16.85
CA HIS A 98 3.89 -14.40 -18.13
C HIS A 98 5.23 -15.14 -18.33
N GLY A 99 5.68 -15.93 -17.36
CA GLY A 99 7.00 -16.58 -17.39
C GLY A 99 8.16 -15.58 -17.48
N ILE A 100 7.92 -14.32 -17.09
CA ILE A 100 8.91 -13.25 -17.14
C ILE A 100 9.64 -13.24 -15.80
N ILE A 101 10.92 -13.57 -15.82
CA ILE A 101 11.82 -13.17 -14.74
C ILE A 101 12.03 -11.67 -14.92
N CYS A 102 11.24 -10.86 -14.23
CA CYS A 102 11.44 -9.42 -14.22
C CYS A 102 12.86 -9.13 -13.71
N ASP A 103 13.65 -8.29 -14.38
CA ASP A 103 14.97 -7.91 -13.88
C ASP A 103 14.88 -7.27 -12.48
N THR A 104 13.73 -6.71 -12.13
CA THR A 104 13.39 -6.20 -10.78
C THR A 104 13.10 -7.33 -9.76
N CYS A 105 12.72 -8.54 -10.19
CA CYS A 105 12.62 -9.74 -9.34
C CYS A 105 13.97 -10.45 -9.17
N ARG A 106 14.86 -10.33 -10.15
CA ARG A 106 16.15 -11.04 -10.18
C ARG A 106 17.12 -10.58 -9.09
N THR A 107 16.96 -9.37 -8.56
CA THR A 107 17.83 -8.77 -7.53
C THR A 107 17.52 -9.17 -6.09
N ARG A 108 16.41 -9.88 -5.80
CA ARG A 108 16.08 -10.31 -4.42
C ARG A 108 16.33 -11.80 -4.11
N ILE A 109 16.66 -12.62 -5.11
CA ILE A 109 16.97 -14.06 -4.89
C ILE A 109 18.49 -14.31 -4.67
N MET A 110 19.34 -13.26 -4.75
CA MET A 110 20.79 -13.37 -4.51
C MET A 110 21.33 -12.38 -3.46
N ARG A 111 20.65 -12.25 -2.31
CA ARG A 111 21.28 -11.73 -1.08
C ARG A 111 20.80 -12.50 0.13
#